data_AF-A5DWU5-F1
#
_entry.id   AF-A5DWU5-F1
#
_cell.length_a   1.000
_cell.length_b   1.000
_cell.length_c   1.000
_cell.angle_alpha   90.00
_cell.angle_beta   90.00
_cell.angle_gamma   90.00
#
_symmetry.space_group_name_H-M   'P 1'
#
loop_
_entity.id
_entity.type
_entity.pdbx_description
1 polymer ?
#
loop_
_entity_poly.entity_id
_entity_poly.type
_entity_poly.pdbx_seq_one_letter_code
_entity_poly.pdbx_strand_id
1 'polypeptide(L)'
;MASSNTEFVTLVSSDKFKFVIQKDVAAISSVLRNSQGFEEGKTGKIELDMDGDILECVVEYLYYHFKYKDQVESGDVPEFHIPTHLALELLVKADYLDI
;
A
#
# COMPACT_ATOMS: atom_id res chain seq x y z
N MET A 1 9.47 10.83 25.81
CA MET A 1 9.87 9.59 25.12
C MET A 1 8.91 9.43 23.96
N ALA A 2 9.33 9.76 22.73
CA ALA A 2 8.51 9.52 21.56
C ALA A 2 8.57 8.02 21.30
N SER A 3 7.54 7.30 21.72
CA SER A 3 7.35 5.91 21.31
C SER A 3 7.10 5.94 19.81
N SER A 4 8.14 5.77 19.00
CA SER A 4 8.01 5.51 17.56
C SER A 4 7.42 4.12 17.42
N ASN A 5 6.13 3.96 17.76
CA ASN A 5 5.41 2.72 17.60
C ASN A 5 5.23 2.55 16.10
N THR A 6 6.18 1.89 15.44
CA THR A 6 6.09 1.56 14.02
C THR A 6 5.01 0.50 13.94
N GLU A 7 3.78 0.96 13.77
CA GLU A 7 2.64 0.09 13.61
C GLU A 7 2.69 -0.51 12.21
N PHE A 8 2.41 -1.80 12.12
CA PHE A 8 2.38 -2.53 10.86
C PHE A 8 0.96 -3.03 10.62
N VAL A 9 0.57 -3.02 9.35
CA VAL A 9 -0.67 -3.61 8.87
C VAL A 9 -0.35 -4.72 7.87
N THR A 10 -1.15 -5.78 7.89
CA THR A 10 -1.06 -6.93 7.01
C THR A 10 -2.16 -6.85 5.98
N LEU A 11 -1.81 -6.57 4.74
CA LEU A 11 -2.72 -6.66 3.60
C LEU A 11 -2.76 -8.11 3.13
N VAL A 12 -3.95 -8.63 2.87
CA VAL A 12 -4.15 -10.03 2.45
C VAL A 12 -4.90 -10.06 1.14
N SER A 13 -4.30 -10.68 0.13
CA SER A 13 -4.87 -10.82 -1.20
C SER A 13 -5.92 -11.95 -1.27
N SER A 14 -6.63 -12.02 -2.39
CA SER A 14 -7.67 -13.02 -2.67
C SER A 14 -7.09 -14.45 -2.63
N ASP A 15 -5.88 -14.62 -3.15
CA ASP A 15 -5.05 -15.83 -3.20
C ASP A 15 -4.27 -16.09 -1.90
N LYS A 16 -4.58 -15.38 -0.82
CA LYS A 16 -4.09 -15.58 0.56
C LYS A 16 -2.63 -15.22 0.80
N PHE A 17 -1.99 -14.47 -0.09
CA PHE A 17 -0.70 -13.85 0.20
C PHE A 17 -0.88 -12.74 1.23
N LYS A 18 0.17 -12.50 2.02
CA LYS A 18 0.16 -11.56 3.13
C LYS A 18 1.32 -10.61 3.00
N PHE A 19 1.02 -9.33 2.87
CA PHE A 19 2.00 -8.26 2.76
C PHE A 19 1.97 -7.41 4.02
N VAL A 20 3.07 -7.41 4.77
CA VAL A 20 3.18 -6.62 6.00
C VAL A 20 3.86 -5.29 5.65
N ILE A 21 3.14 -4.19 5.83
CA ILE A 21 3.60 -2.85 5.49
C ILE A 21 3.45 -1.90 6.67
N GLN A 22 4.23 -0.81 6.67
CA GLN A 22 4.11 0.21 7.70
C GLN A 22 2.75 0.92 7.59
N LYS A 23 2.17 1.22 8.74
CA LYS A 23 0.89 1.92 8.84
C LYS A 23 0.93 3.29 8.18
N ASP A 24 2.05 4.02 8.29
CA ASP A 24 2.25 5.30 7.61
C ASP A 24 2.23 5.19 6.08
N VAL A 25 2.77 4.09 5.54
CA VAL A 25 2.76 3.79 4.10
C VAL A 25 1.37 3.38 3.66
N ALA A 26 0.70 2.53 4.42
CA ALA A 26 -0.69 2.17 4.19
C ALA A 26 -1.65 3.38 4.30
N ALA A 27 -1.31 4.37 5.12
CA ALA A 27 -2.09 5.59 5.32
C ALA A 27 -2.15 6.49 4.09
N ILE A 28 -1.29 6.26 3.08
CA ILE A 28 -1.35 6.96 1.79
C ILE A 28 -2.70 6.68 1.11
N SER A 29 -3.19 5.44 1.22
CA SER A 29 -4.53 5.10 0.75
C SER A 29 -5.57 5.49 1.81
N SER A 30 -6.46 6.41 1.43
CA SER A 30 -7.62 6.80 2.23
C SER A 30 -8.49 5.59 2.60
N VAL A 31 -8.60 4.62 1.69
CA VAL A 31 -9.42 3.42 1.85
C VAL A 31 -8.77 2.44 2.83
N LEU A 32 -7.46 2.19 2.73
CA LEU A 32 -6.75 1.36 3.72
C LEU A 32 -6.80 2.01 5.11
N ARG A 33 -6.62 3.33 5.18
CA ARG A 33 -6.67 4.10 6.43
C ARG A 33 -8.04 4.02 7.12
N ASN A 34 -9.12 4.04 6.35
CA ASN A 34 -10.49 3.93 6.87
C ASN A 34 -10.95 2.47 7.03
N SER A 35 -10.10 1.50 6.71
CA SER A 35 -10.41 0.09 6.86
C SER A 35 -10.47 -0.31 8.34
N GLN A 36 -11.38 -1.23 8.65
CA GLN A 36 -11.62 -1.71 10.02
C GLN A 36 -10.38 -2.40 10.64
N GLY A 37 -9.42 -2.83 9.81
CA GLY A 37 -8.15 -3.43 10.25
C GLY A 37 -7.04 -2.42 10.57
N PHE A 38 -7.27 -1.12 10.38
CA PHE A 38 -6.28 -0.05 10.58
C PHE A 38 -6.31 0.55 12.00
N GLU A 39 -7.35 0.27 12.79
CA GLU A 39 -7.50 0.77 14.17
C GLU A 39 -6.48 0.12 15.13
N GLU A 40 -5.83 0.93 15.98
CA GLU A 40 -4.95 0.44 17.06
C GLU A 40 -5.72 -0.52 17.97
N GLY A 41 -5.29 -1.79 18.02
CA GLY A 41 -5.86 -2.81 18.92
C GLY A 41 -6.79 -3.83 18.26
N LYS A 42 -7.12 -3.70 16.98
CA LYS A 42 -7.67 -4.81 16.18
C LYS A 42 -6.56 -5.46 15.36
N THR A 43 -6.83 -6.66 14.85
CA THR A 43 -5.91 -7.64 14.21
C THR A 43 -4.91 -7.10 13.17
N GLY A 44 -4.93 -5.83 12.80
CA GLY A 44 -3.98 -5.21 11.89
C GLY A 44 -4.06 -5.79 10.49
N LYS A 45 -5.14 -6.50 10.16
CA LYS A 45 -5.29 -7.31 8.94
C LYS A 45 -6.40 -6.74 8.08
N ILE A 46 -6.09 -6.46 6.81
CA ILE A 46 -7.02 -5.96 5.81
C ILE A 46 -7.08 -6.99 4.68
N GLU A 47 -8.27 -7.50 4.40
CA GLU A 47 -8.48 -8.45 3.30
C GLU A 47 -8.95 -7.67 2.07
N LEU A 48 -8.28 -7.90 0.95
CA LEU A 48 -8.48 -7.20 -0.29
C LEU A 48 -8.83 -8.20 -1.40
N ASP A 49 -9.80 -7.84 -2.22
CA ASP A 49 -10.24 -8.64 -3.35
C ASP A 49 -9.38 -8.34 -4.58
N MET A 50 -8.10 -8.71 -4.53
CA MET A 50 -7.17 -8.61 -5.67
C MET A 50 -6.11 -9.71 -5.55
N ASP A 51 -5.54 -10.12 -6.68
CA ASP A 51 -4.49 -11.13 -6.72
C ASP A 51 -3.18 -10.62 -6.08
N GLY A 52 -2.35 -11.57 -5.64
CA GLY A 52 -1.10 -11.29 -4.93
C GLY A 52 -0.13 -10.47 -5.76
N ASP A 53 -0.04 -10.70 -7.07
CA ASP A 53 0.80 -9.95 -7.99
C ASP A 53 0.38 -8.47 -8.12
N ILE A 54 -0.92 -8.18 -8.10
CA ILE A 54 -1.41 -6.80 -8.09
C ILE A 54 -1.15 -6.15 -6.73
N LEU A 55 -1.45 -6.86 -5.64
CA LEU A 55 -1.22 -6.35 -4.30
C LEU A 55 0.27 -6.06 -4.06
N GLU A 56 1.17 -6.88 -4.60
CA GLU A 56 2.61 -6.65 -4.57
C GLU A 56 2.98 -5.33 -5.27
N CYS A 57 2.46 -5.10 -6.48
CA CYS A 57 2.70 -3.88 -7.24
C CYS A 57 2.12 -2.63 -6.52
N VAL A 58 0.93 -2.74 -5.94
CA VAL A 58 0.33 -1.68 -5.11
C VAL A 58 1.22 -1.37 -3.91
N VAL A 59 1.67 -2.39 -3.17
CA VAL A 59 2.55 -2.21 -2.01
C VAL A 59 3.85 -1.53 -2.41
N GLU A 60 4.46 -1.95 -3.53
CA GLU A 60 5.66 -1.33 -4.06
C GLU A 60 5.44 0.15 -4.40
N TYR A 61 4.31 0.46 -5.06
CA TYR A 61 3.93 1.84 -5.36
C TYR A 61 3.72 2.68 -4.10
N LEU A 62 3.08 2.16 -3.05
CA LEU A 62 2.89 2.87 -1.79
C LEU A 62 4.23 3.24 -1.15
N TYR A 63 5.20 2.32 -1.12
CA TYR A 63 6.54 2.61 -0.61
C TYR A 63 7.31 3.60 -1.47
N TYR A 64 7.20 3.45 -2.80
CA TYR A 64 7.77 4.37 -3.75
C TYR A 64 7.21 5.78 -3.51
N HIS A 65 5.89 5.93 -3.46
CA HIS A 65 5.22 7.21 -3.18
C HIS A 65 5.67 7.76 -1.81
N PHE A 66 5.70 6.94 -0.76
CA PHE A 66 6.15 7.35 0.56
C PHE A 66 7.59 7.86 0.59
N LYS A 67 8.50 7.20 -0.14
CA LYS A 67 9.93 7.52 -0.18
C LYS A 67 10.20 8.78 -1.00
N TYR A 68 9.49 8.95 -2.12
CA TYR A 68 9.74 10.03 -3.07
C TYR A 68 8.82 11.24 -2.89
N LYS A 69 7.78 11.19 -2.02
CA LYS A 69 6.87 12.34 -1.77
C LYS A 69 7.60 13.63 -1.37
N ASP A 70 8.70 13.52 -0.63
CA ASP A 70 9.53 14.66 -0.19
C ASP A 70 10.71 14.94 -1.14
N GLN A 71 10.97 14.08 -2.13
CA GLN A 71 12.10 14.19 -3.07
C GLN A 71 11.69 14.71 -4.45
N VAL A 72 10.41 15.02 -4.67
CA VAL A 72 9.88 15.58 -5.93
C VAL A 72 10.65 16.83 -6.36
N GLU A 73 11.10 17.66 -5.40
CA GLU A 73 11.87 18.87 -5.67
C GLU A 73 13.33 18.61 -6.06
N SER A 74 13.88 17.43 -5.73
CA SER A 74 15.29 17.06 -6.00
C SER A 74 15.50 16.38 -7.35
N GLY A 75 14.43 15.95 -8.04
CA GLY A 75 14.49 15.41 -9.41
C GLY A 75 15.03 13.97 -9.55
N ASP A 76 15.51 13.35 -8.48
CA ASP A 76 16.06 11.97 -8.44
C ASP A 76 14.97 10.90 -8.20
N VAL A 77 13.84 11.03 -8.91
CA VAL A 77 12.70 10.12 -8.77
C VAL A 77 12.80 9.02 -9.86
N PRO A 78 13.02 7.75 -9.50
CA PRO A 78 13.21 6.67 -10.47
C PRO A 78 11.90 6.30 -11.17
N GLU A 79 11.97 5.71 -12.36
CA GLU A 79 10.77 5.26 -13.07
C GLU A 79 10.15 4.02 -12.40
N PHE A 80 8.83 4.05 -12.16
CA PHE A 80 8.09 2.91 -11.63
C PHE A 80 7.59 2.04 -12.79
N HIS A 81 8.14 0.84 -12.92
CA HIS A 81 7.82 -0.06 -14.03
C HIS A 81 6.63 -0.96 -13.69
N ILE A 82 5.50 -0.72 -14.33
CA ILE A 82 4.29 -1.55 -14.20
C ILE A 82 4.26 -2.59 -15.32
N PRO A 83 4.09 -3.89 -15.01
CA PRO A 83 3.91 -4.91 -16.04
C PRO A 83 2.64 -4.66 -16.86
N THR A 84 2.76 -4.64 -18.18
CA THR A 84 1.63 -4.31 -19.09
C THR A 84 0.42 -5.22 -18.91
N HIS A 85 0.65 -6.48 -18.54
CA HIS A 85 -0.42 -7.45 -18.30
C HIS A 85 -1.24 -7.17 -17.03
N LEU A 86 -0.69 -6.39 -16.08
CA LEU A 86 -1.36 -5.99 -14.84
C LEU A 86 -1.98 -4.59 -14.90
N ALA A 87 -1.59 -3.77 -15.88
CA ALA A 87 -1.89 -2.34 -15.91
C ALA A 87 -3.38 -2.00 -15.82
N LEU A 88 -4.25 -2.73 -16.53
CA LEU A 88 -5.69 -2.45 -16.53
C LEU A 88 -6.34 -2.79 -15.18
N GLU A 89 -5.97 -3.93 -14.60
CA GLU A 89 -6.55 -4.35 -13.32
C GLU A 89 -5.98 -3.52 -12.17
N LEU A 90 -4.67 -3.24 -12.19
CA LEU A 90 -4.02 -2.33 -11.26
C LEU A 90 -4.67 -0.95 -11.27
N LEU A 91 -5.02 -0.41 -12.44
CA LEU A 91 -5.71 0.88 -12.54
C LEU A 91 -7.05 0.88 -11.79
N VAL A 92 -7.84 -0.18 -11.93
CA VAL A 92 -9.13 -0.31 -11.24
C VAL A 92 -8.92 -0.48 -9.73
N LYS A 93 -7.92 -1.25 -9.31
CA LYS A 93 -7.61 -1.44 -7.88
C LYS A 93 -7.00 -0.17 -7.26
N ALA A 94 -6.18 0.58 -7.99
CA ALA A 94 -5.62 1.85 -7.55
C ALA A 94 -6.72 2.90 -7.35
N ASP A 95 -7.65 3.02 -8.29
CA ASP A 95 -8.83 3.89 -8.14
C ASP A 95 -9.68 3.48 -6.92
N TYR A 96 -9.90 2.18 -6.72
CA TYR A 96 -10.57 1.67 -5.52
C TYR A 96 -9.83 2.02 -4.22
N LEU A 97 -8.50 2.03 -4.23
CA LEU A 97 -7.68 2.36 -3.08
C LEU A 97 -7.44 3.86 -2.90
N ASP A 98 -7.89 4.70 -3.84
CA ASP A 98 -7.72 6.16 -3.82
C ASP A 98 -6.22 6.57 -3.80
N ILE A 99 -5.41 6.00 -4.71
CA ILE A 99 -3.94 6.22 -4.81
C ILE A 99 -3.41 6.46 -6.24
#